data_AF-A0A5D6Y7W9-F1
#
_entry.id   AF-A0A5D6Y7W9-F1
#
_cell.length_a   1.000
_cell.length_b   1.000
_cell.length_c   1.000
_cell.angle_alpha   90.00
_cell.angle_beta   90.00
_cell.angle_gamma   90.00
#
_symmetry.space_group_name_H-M   'P 1'
#
loop_
_entity.id
_entity.type
_entity.pdbx_description
1 polymer ?
#
loop_
_entity_poly.entity_id
_entity_poly.type
_entity_poly.pdbx_seq_one_letter_code
_entity_poly.pdbx_strand_id
1 'polypeptide(L)'
;AMSNAKTSSGAFKSPVDVIVNPLTEKIIVVDKSGIYKIATGEKLCVPGKSFIKKGAFKGTSMSDGSVGAIVVCMGFVILVCALLSLVHMLAKVFMGPTKKLVGRLLNYNGYVNIFVGTLITFSVHSSTVVTSTLTPLAGLGVVTLEQSDSVAIALVHFWFNVFGIFLFYPIPITRKPILGWARSLAFFSASWPFSAALFLLVLFIVAPGILLGLVYMCTADATVTQVFGWIIAVLVLLVGAGVAFWYSKKGGREVWYAFLERKRNDREARINGGEKKSVVGEDQV
;
A
#
# COMPACT_ATOMS: atom_id res chain seq x y z
N ALA A 1 -18.14 -13.22 15.60
CA ALA A 1 -19.26 -13.78 14.80
C ALA A 1 -18.82 -13.81 13.33
N MET A 2 -19.40 -14.69 12.51
CA MET A 2 -19.12 -14.90 11.07
C MET A 2 -18.15 -16.06 10.73
N SER A 3 -18.68 -17.27 10.56
CA SER A 3 -18.12 -18.30 9.64
C SER A 3 -19.11 -19.42 9.23
N ASN A 4 -20.38 -19.37 9.66
CA ASN A 4 -21.37 -20.39 9.29
C ASN A 4 -22.17 -20.00 8.05
N ALA A 5 -21.55 -20.04 6.87
CA ALA A 5 -22.29 -20.04 5.60
C ALA A 5 -21.92 -21.29 4.80
N LYS A 6 -22.80 -22.30 4.84
CA LYS A 6 -22.81 -23.38 3.85
C LYS A 6 -23.65 -22.91 2.66
N THR A 7 -23.14 -23.04 1.44
CA THR A 7 -23.99 -23.02 0.24
C THR A 7 -23.68 -24.23 -0.64
N SER A 8 -24.71 -25.05 -0.78
CA SER A 8 -24.85 -26.07 -1.80
C SER A 8 -25.46 -25.41 -3.04
N SER A 9 -24.97 -25.79 -4.22
CA SER A 9 -25.46 -25.42 -5.56
C SER A 9 -24.98 -24.08 -6.16
N GLY A 10 -24.18 -24.16 -7.23
CA GLY A 10 -24.07 -23.09 -8.25
C GLY A 10 -22.87 -22.13 -8.23
N ALA A 11 -21.75 -22.44 -7.57
CA ALA A 11 -20.65 -21.49 -7.40
C ALA A 11 -19.83 -21.23 -8.71
N PHE A 12 -19.87 -19.99 -9.21
CA PHE A 12 -18.98 -19.51 -10.26
C PHE A 12 -17.55 -19.38 -9.71
N LYS A 13 -16.56 -19.98 -10.37
CA LYS A 13 -15.15 -19.86 -9.98
C LYS A 13 -14.61 -18.52 -10.49
N SER A 14 -14.12 -17.65 -9.60
CA SER A 14 -13.43 -16.41 -10.00
C SER A 14 -12.28 -16.74 -10.97
N PRO A 15 -12.04 -15.95 -12.03
CA PRO A 15 -10.94 -16.18 -12.96
C PRO A 15 -9.57 -16.24 -12.26
N VAL A 16 -9.40 -15.48 -11.19
CA VAL A 16 -8.21 -15.54 -10.35
C VAL A 16 -8.17 -16.85 -9.57
N ASP A 17 -9.29 -17.28 -9.00
CA ASP A 17 -9.39 -18.54 -8.25
C ASP A 17 -9.17 -19.77 -9.15
N VAL A 18 -9.52 -19.69 -10.44
CA VAL A 18 -9.20 -20.74 -11.43
C VAL A 18 -7.70 -20.90 -11.62
N ILE A 19 -6.92 -19.82 -11.51
CA ILE A 19 -5.46 -19.83 -11.64
C ILE A 19 -4.79 -20.14 -10.29
N VAL A 20 -5.31 -19.57 -9.20
CA VAL A 20 -4.70 -19.63 -7.86
C VAL A 20 -5.04 -20.95 -7.16
N ASN A 21 -6.28 -21.44 -7.21
CA ASN A 21 -6.67 -22.64 -6.47
C ASN A 21 -5.87 -23.90 -6.84
N PRO A 22 -5.55 -24.19 -8.13
CA PRO A 22 -4.70 -25.33 -8.46
C PRO A 22 -3.29 -25.23 -7.88
N LEU A 23 -2.74 -24.01 -7.76
CA LEU A 23 -1.45 -23.75 -7.14
C LEU A 23 -1.54 -23.93 -5.61
N THR A 24 -2.58 -23.36 -4.98
CA THR A 24 -2.82 -23.50 -3.55
C THR A 24 -3.06 -24.95 -3.14
N GLU A 25 -3.85 -25.71 -3.90
CA GLU A 25 -4.13 -27.13 -3.63
C GLU A 25 -2.88 -28.01 -3.73
N LYS A 26 -1.94 -27.69 -4.63
CA LYS A 26 -0.64 -28.37 -4.70
C LYS A 26 0.24 -28.06 -3.50
N ILE A 27 0.17 -26.83 -2.99
CA ILE A 27 0.98 -26.39 -1.85
C ILE A 27 0.39 -26.94 -0.54
N ILE A 28 -0.83 -26.55 -0.20
CA ILE A 28 -1.45 -26.88 1.08
C ILE A 28 -2.98 -26.77 1.03
N VAL A 29 -3.66 -27.76 1.60
CA VAL A 29 -5.10 -27.71 1.89
C VAL A 29 -5.28 -28.00 3.36
N VAL A 30 -5.86 -27.03 4.09
CA VAL A 30 -6.01 -27.08 5.54
C VAL A 30 -7.48 -27.27 5.93
N ASP A 31 -7.72 -27.94 7.05
CA ASP A 31 -9.04 -28.07 7.65
C ASP A 31 -9.51 -26.78 8.32
N LYS A 32 -9.97 -25.82 7.50
CA LYS A 32 -10.52 -24.54 7.97
C LYS A 32 -11.58 -24.73 9.07
N SER A 33 -12.45 -25.74 8.91
CA SER A 33 -13.53 -26.02 9.87
C SER A 33 -13.04 -26.56 11.21
N GLY A 34 -11.97 -27.34 11.19
CA GLY A 34 -11.30 -27.85 12.40
C GLY A 34 -10.58 -26.73 13.15
N ILE A 35 -9.83 -25.90 12.42
CA ILE A 35 -9.11 -24.75 12.99
C ILE A 35 -10.08 -23.75 13.61
N TYR A 36 -11.17 -23.43 12.91
CA TYR A 36 -12.16 -22.48 13.40
C TYR A 36 -12.76 -22.93 14.74
N LYS A 37 -13.16 -24.20 14.85
CA LYS A 37 -13.75 -24.75 16.08
C LYS A 37 -12.78 -24.78 17.27
N ILE A 38 -11.48 -24.84 17.00
CA ILE A 38 -10.46 -24.73 18.04
C ILE A 38 -10.25 -23.27 18.44
N ALA A 39 -10.18 -22.37 17.45
CA ALA A 39 -10.01 -20.93 17.69
C ALA A 39 -11.20 -20.30 18.46
N THR A 40 -12.41 -20.82 18.26
CA THR A 40 -13.60 -20.38 19.01
C THR A 40 -13.80 -21.09 20.35
N GLY A 41 -12.93 -22.05 20.70
CA GLY A 41 -13.02 -22.82 21.94
C GLY A 41 -14.09 -23.93 21.95
N GLU A 42 -14.74 -24.22 20.81
CA GLU A 42 -15.72 -25.31 20.69
C GLU A 42 -15.07 -26.71 20.74
N LYS A 43 -13.77 -26.83 20.43
CA LYS A 43 -13.03 -28.09 20.45
C LYS A 43 -11.63 -27.93 21.06
N LEU A 44 -11.24 -28.91 21.88
CA LEU A 44 -9.89 -29.01 22.43
C LEU A 44 -8.90 -29.57 21.41
N CYS A 45 -7.68 -29.04 21.41
CA CYS A 45 -6.56 -29.59 20.67
C CYS A 45 -6.20 -30.97 21.23
N VAL A 46 -6.37 -32.01 20.40
CA VAL A 46 -5.97 -33.38 20.77
C VAL A 46 -4.57 -33.63 20.19
N PRO A 47 -3.60 -34.14 20.97
CA PRO A 47 -2.28 -34.49 20.46
C PRO A 47 -2.39 -35.48 19.29
N GLY A 48 -1.70 -35.19 18.18
CA GLY A 48 -1.65 -36.08 17.01
C GLY A 48 -2.71 -35.84 15.91
N LYS A 49 -3.63 -34.88 16.07
CA LYS A 49 -4.48 -34.46 14.95
C LYS A 49 -3.76 -33.47 14.05
N SER A 50 -3.52 -33.85 12.79
CA SER A 50 -3.06 -32.91 11.76
C SER A 50 -4.24 -32.18 11.10
N PHE A 51 -4.10 -30.88 10.92
CA PHE A 51 -5.01 -29.99 10.20
C PHE A 51 -4.75 -29.98 8.69
N ILE A 52 -3.71 -30.66 8.20
CA ILE A 52 -3.35 -30.70 6.79
C ILE A 52 -4.10 -31.84 6.10
N LYS A 53 -5.03 -31.50 5.19
CA LYS A 53 -5.88 -32.46 4.47
C LYS A 53 -5.24 -32.95 3.17
N LYS A 54 -4.58 -32.05 2.41
CA LYS A 54 -3.92 -32.32 1.11
C LYS A 54 -2.76 -31.33 0.89
N GLY A 55 -1.98 -31.57 -0.17
CA GLY A 55 -0.85 -30.73 -0.59
C GLY A 55 0.50 -31.40 -0.36
N ALA A 56 1.58 -30.69 -0.69
CA ALA A 56 2.96 -31.15 -0.61
C ALA A 56 3.42 -31.55 0.82
N PHE A 57 2.74 -31.02 1.85
CA PHE A 57 3.07 -31.27 3.25
C PHE A 57 2.22 -32.36 3.90
N LYS A 58 1.37 -33.07 3.14
CA LYS A 58 0.57 -34.17 3.69
C LYS A 58 1.46 -35.41 3.90
N GLY A 59 1.56 -35.89 5.15
CA GLY A 59 2.31 -37.11 5.49
C GLY A 59 3.80 -36.90 5.70
N THR A 60 4.26 -35.66 5.79
CA THR A 60 5.63 -35.35 6.23
C THR A 60 5.76 -35.56 7.73
N SER A 61 6.97 -35.85 8.22
CA SER A 61 7.28 -36.00 9.65
C SER A 61 7.28 -34.67 10.43
N MET A 62 6.84 -33.58 9.81
CA MET A 62 6.91 -32.23 10.35
C MET A 62 5.63 -31.91 11.11
N SER A 63 5.75 -31.19 12.23
CA SER A 63 4.58 -30.68 12.95
C SER A 63 3.82 -29.65 12.11
N ASP A 64 2.50 -29.59 12.28
CA ASP A 64 1.64 -28.62 11.60
C ASP A 64 2.08 -27.16 11.84
N GLY A 65 2.66 -26.88 13.02
CA GLY A 65 3.22 -25.56 13.35
C GLY A 65 4.43 -25.21 12.46
N SER A 66 5.34 -26.15 12.25
CA SER A 66 6.50 -25.95 11.36
C SER A 66 6.07 -25.78 9.91
N VAL A 67 5.08 -26.55 9.45
CA VAL A 67 4.51 -26.39 8.11
C VAL A 67 3.84 -25.01 7.96
N GLY A 68 3.08 -24.58 8.96
CA GLY A 68 2.46 -23.25 8.99
C GLY A 68 3.49 -22.13 8.87
N ALA A 69 4.59 -22.20 9.62
CA ALA A 69 5.67 -21.22 9.54
C ALA A 69 6.31 -21.17 8.15
N ILE A 70 6.59 -22.32 7.53
CA ILE A 70 7.16 -22.39 6.17
C ILE A 70 6.23 -21.74 5.14
N VAL A 71 4.93 -22.05 5.20
CA VAL A 71 3.93 -21.50 4.27
C VAL A 71 3.80 -19.99 4.42
N VAL A 72 3.83 -19.47 5.65
CA VAL A 72 3.81 -18.01 5.91
C VAL A 72 5.04 -17.33 5.33
N CYS A 73 6.24 -17.88 5.58
CA CYS A 73 7.48 -17.34 5.02
C CYS A 73 7.46 -17.34 3.49
N MET A 74 7.03 -18.44 2.87
CA MET A 74 6.91 -18.55 1.41
C MET A 74 5.89 -17.55 0.86
N GLY A 75 4.73 -17.40 1.51
CA GLY A 75 3.70 -16.42 1.14
C GLY A 75 4.22 -14.98 1.22
N PHE A 76 4.98 -14.65 2.27
CA PHE A 76 5.60 -13.35 2.42
C PHE A 76 6.62 -13.06 1.30
N VAL A 77 7.47 -14.03 0.96
CA VAL A 77 8.42 -13.88 -0.17
C VAL A 77 7.69 -13.68 -1.49
N ILE A 78 6.65 -14.47 -1.78
CA ILE A 78 5.86 -14.32 -3.01
C ILE A 78 5.20 -12.94 -3.05
N LEU A 79 4.64 -12.46 -1.94
CA LEU A 79 4.03 -11.14 -1.84
C LEU A 79 5.06 -10.03 -2.13
N VAL A 80 6.24 -10.10 -1.52
CA VAL A 80 7.32 -9.13 -1.76
C VAL A 80 7.77 -9.16 -3.22
N CYS A 81 8.01 -10.35 -3.79
CA CYS A 81 8.40 -10.50 -5.20
C CYS A 81 7.33 -9.97 -6.16
N ALA A 82 6.04 -10.24 -5.89
CA ALA A 82 4.93 -9.74 -6.68
C ALA A 82 4.86 -8.20 -6.65
N LEU A 83 5.03 -7.60 -5.45
CA LEU A 83 5.05 -6.15 -5.29
C LEU A 83 6.23 -5.51 -6.03
N LEU A 84 7.43 -6.08 -5.91
CA LEU A 84 8.61 -5.57 -6.61
C LEU A 84 8.48 -5.70 -8.13
N SER A 85 7.97 -6.83 -8.61
CA SER A 85 7.70 -7.06 -10.05
C SER A 85 6.69 -6.07 -10.60
N LEU A 86 5.60 -5.81 -9.86
CA LEU A 86 4.59 -4.82 -10.22
C LEU A 86 5.21 -3.42 -10.35
N VAL A 87 5.99 -3.00 -9.36
CA VAL A 87 6.67 -1.70 -9.37
C VAL A 87 7.65 -1.61 -10.54
N HIS A 88 8.40 -2.68 -10.81
CA HIS A 88 9.37 -2.71 -11.90
C HIS A 88 8.71 -2.67 -13.28
N MET A 89 7.59 -3.40 -13.45
CA MET A 89 6.79 -3.37 -14.68
C MET A 89 6.22 -1.97 -14.91
N LEU A 90 5.65 -1.35 -13.87
CA LEU A 90 5.11 0.00 -13.93
C LEU A 90 6.21 1.01 -14.32
N ALA A 91 7.38 0.92 -13.70
CA ALA A 91 8.52 1.76 -14.02
C ALA A 91 8.97 1.61 -15.48
N LYS A 92 9.05 0.37 -16.00
CA LYS A 92 9.38 0.11 -17.42
C LYS A 92 8.33 0.66 -18.38
N VAL A 93 7.05 0.55 -18.04
CA VAL A 93 5.95 1.10 -18.85
C VAL A 93 6.06 2.63 -18.93
N PHE A 94 6.34 3.32 -17.83
CA PHE A 94 6.46 4.78 -17.82
C PHE A 94 7.76 5.32 -18.42
N MET A 95 8.87 4.59 -18.29
CA MET A 95 10.18 4.99 -18.84
C MET A 95 10.36 4.61 -20.32
N GLY A 96 9.53 3.72 -20.85
CA GLY A 96 9.56 3.26 -22.24
C GLY A 96 8.86 4.19 -23.24
N PRO A 97 8.18 3.65 -24.28
CA PRO A 97 7.50 4.43 -25.33
C PRO A 97 6.52 5.48 -24.80
N THR A 98 5.94 5.23 -23.62
CA THR A 98 5.01 6.11 -22.92
C THR A 98 5.62 7.48 -22.60
N LYS A 99 6.94 7.59 -22.44
CA LYS A 99 7.61 8.90 -22.21
C LYS A 99 7.35 9.89 -23.35
N LYS A 100 7.38 9.42 -24.61
CA LYS A 100 7.09 10.26 -25.79
C LYS A 100 5.61 10.66 -25.84
N LEU A 101 4.72 9.72 -25.47
CA LEU A 101 3.28 9.97 -25.41
C LEU A 101 2.92 10.97 -24.30
N VAL A 102 3.45 10.77 -23.09
CA VAL A 102 3.27 11.67 -21.94
C VAL A 102 3.82 13.05 -22.26
N GLY A 103 5.00 13.15 -22.89
CA GLY A 103 5.57 14.44 -23.31
C GLY A 103 4.69 15.20 -24.31
N ARG A 104 4.05 14.49 -25.26
CA ARG A 104 3.08 15.11 -26.19
C ARG A 104 1.79 15.51 -25.48
N LEU A 105 1.27 14.67 -24.60
CA LEU A 105 0.07 14.96 -23.82
C LEU A 105 0.26 16.17 -22.91
N LEU A 106 1.43 16.34 -22.29
CA LEU A 106 1.71 17.47 -21.40
C LEU A 106 1.80 18.82 -22.14
N ASN A 107 2.04 18.83 -23.45
CA ASN A 107 2.16 20.04 -24.27
C ASN A 107 0.80 20.60 -24.75
N TYR A 108 -0.32 19.93 -24.43
CA TYR A 108 -1.66 20.45 -24.70
C TYR A 108 -2.12 21.42 -23.61
N ASN A 109 -3.31 22.02 -23.82
CA ASN A 109 -3.98 22.85 -22.84
C ASN A 109 -4.14 22.09 -21.51
N GLY A 110 -3.86 22.75 -20.38
CA GLY A 110 -3.89 22.13 -19.05
C GLY A 110 -5.20 21.41 -18.70
N TYR A 111 -6.34 21.84 -19.27
CA TYR A 111 -7.61 21.14 -19.12
C TYR A 111 -7.66 19.77 -19.83
N VAL A 112 -7.05 19.67 -21.02
CA VAL A 112 -6.91 18.40 -21.75
C VAL A 112 -6.01 17.44 -20.97
N ASN A 113 -4.94 17.94 -20.37
CA ASN A 113 -4.02 17.12 -19.57
C ASN A 113 -4.70 16.56 -18.32
N ILE A 114 -5.61 17.34 -17.71
CA ILE A 114 -6.44 16.89 -16.59
C ILE A 114 -7.42 15.82 -17.04
N PHE A 115 -8.11 16.02 -18.17
CA PHE A 115 -9.05 15.04 -18.71
C PHE A 115 -8.35 13.71 -19.03
N VAL A 116 -7.21 13.77 -19.73
CA VAL A 116 -6.42 12.57 -20.07
C VAL A 116 -5.82 11.92 -18.82
N GLY A 117 -5.32 12.70 -17.86
CA GLY A 117 -4.84 12.19 -16.59
C GLY A 117 -5.93 11.48 -15.81
N THR A 118 -7.15 12.03 -15.79
CA THR A 118 -8.33 11.41 -15.17
C THR A 118 -8.70 10.11 -15.88
N LEU A 119 -8.63 10.06 -17.21
CA LEU A 119 -8.90 8.85 -17.99
C LEU A 119 -7.85 7.75 -17.71
N ILE A 120 -6.58 8.13 -17.61
CA ILE A 120 -5.49 7.21 -17.22
C ILE A 120 -5.71 6.71 -15.79
N THR A 121 -6.04 7.58 -14.84
CA THR A 121 -6.38 7.16 -13.46
C THR A 121 -7.59 6.26 -13.44
N PHE A 122 -8.66 6.58 -14.18
CA PHE A 122 -9.83 5.72 -14.29
C PHE A 122 -9.49 4.36 -14.90
N SER A 123 -8.51 4.28 -15.80
CA SER A 123 -8.10 3.02 -16.45
C SER A 123 -7.13 2.19 -15.60
N VAL A 124 -6.13 2.85 -15.00
CA VAL A 124 -5.07 2.22 -14.18
C VAL A 124 -5.56 1.93 -12.76
N HIS A 125 -6.37 2.83 -12.21
CA HIS A 125 -7.06 2.70 -10.93
C HIS A 125 -8.53 2.30 -11.17
N SER A 126 -8.86 1.61 -12.26
CA SER A 126 -10.21 1.12 -12.54
C SER A 126 -10.60 0.03 -11.56
N SER A 127 -11.21 0.41 -10.44
CA SER A 127 -12.11 -0.50 -9.73
C SER A 127 -13.43 -0.71 -10.50
N THR A 128 -13.52 -0.22 -11.76
CA THR A 128 -14.71 -0.18 -12.63
C THR A 128 -14.73 -1.20 -13.77
N VAL A 129 -13.68 -2.01 -13.98
CA VAL A 129 -13.85 -3.40 -14.44
C VAL A 129 -14.23 -4.30 -13.24
N VAL A 130 -13.70 -3.94 -12.07
CA VAL A 130 -13.76 -4.73 -10.83
C VAL A 130 -15.18 -4.80 -10.24
N THR A 131 -16.00 -3.76 -10.35
CA THR A 131 -17.33 -3.75 -9.69
C THR A 131 -18.50 -4.04 -10.62
N SER A 132 -18.34 -3.75 -11.90
CA SER A 132 -19.35 -3.95 -12.94
C SER A 132 -19.60 -5.43 -13.28
N THR A 133 -18.65 -6.33 -12.95
CA THR A 133 -18.82 -7.80 -12.93
C THR A 133 -19.25 -8.38 -11.58
N LEU A 134 -18.90 -7.72 -10.47
CA LEU A 134 -19.31 -8.17 -9.13
C LEU A 134 -20.80 -7.93 -8.84
N THR A 135 -21.46 -7.07 -9.63
CA THR A 135 -22.86 -6.64 -9.43
C THR A 135 -23.94 -7.65 -9.87
N PRO A 136 -23.78 -8.51 -10.91
CA PRO A 136 -24.76 -9.56 -11.20
C PRO A 136 -24.54 -10.88 -10.44
N LEU A 137 -23.28 -11.27 -10.16
CA LEU A 137 -22.96 -12.53 -9.46
C LEU A 137 -23.37 -12.50 -7.98
N ALA A 138 -23.32 -11.33 -7.35
CA ALA A 138 -23.92 -11.16 -6.03
C ALA A 138 -25.45 -11.42 -6.04
N GLY A 139 -26.12 -11.09 -7.15
CA GLY A 139 -27.55 -11.30 -7.38
C GLY A 139 -27.98 -12.78 -7.55
N LEU A 140 -27.02 -13.71 -7.68
CA LEU A 140 -27.23 -15.16 -7.58
C LEU A 140 -27.04 -15.69 -6.13
N GLY A 141 -26.81 -14.80 -5.16
CA GLY A 141 -26.60 -15.11 -3.74
C GLY A 141 -25.14 -15.42 -3.33
N VAL A 142 -24.16 -14.99 -4.13
CA VAL A 142 -22.79 -15.58 -4.21
C VAL A 142 -21.69 -14.76 -3.51
N VAL A 143 -22.00 -13.69 -2.75
CA VAL A 143 -20.93 -12.92 -2.07
C VAL A 143 -20.64 -13.44 -0.67
N THR A 144 -19.44 -13.99 -0.53
CA THR A 144 -18.76 -14.31 0.72
C THR A 144 -18.15 -13.05 1.36
N LEU A 145 -18.26 -12.95 2.69
CA LEU A 145 -17.89 -11.77 3.49
C LEU A 145 -16.40 -11.38 3.41
N GLU A 146 -15.49 -12.32 3.11
CA GLU A 146 -14.04 -12.01 3.10
C GLU A 146 -13.57 -11.36 1.79
N GLN A 147 -14.22 -11.67 0.65
CA GLN A 147 -13.88 -11.08 -0.65
C GLN A 147 -14.62 -9.75 -0.88
N SER A 148 -15.80 -9.56 -0.28
CA SER A 148 -16.53 -8.28 -0.33
C SER A 148 -15.74 -7.15 0.29
N ASP A 149 -15.06 -7.39 1.41
CA ASP A 149 -14.43 -6.32 2.18
C ASP A 149 -13.23 -5.74 1.46
N SER A 150 -12.41 -6.60 0.84
CA SER A 150 -11.26 -6.17 0.02
C SER A 150 -11.71 -5.40 -1.22
N VAL A 151 -12.80 -5.84 -1.86
CA VAL A 151 -13.42 -5.13 -3.00
C VAL A 151 -14.02 -3.81 -2.55
N ALA A 152 -14.73 -3.79 -1.43
CA ALA A 152 -15.35 -2.59 -0.87
C ALA A 152 -14.29 -1.55 -0.54
N ILE A 153 -13.17 -1.95 0.07
CA ILE A 153 -12.02 -1.08 0.31
C ILE A 153 -11.47 -0.53 -1.02
N ALA A 154 -11.23 -1.39 -2.02
CA ALA A 154 -10.76 -0.97 -3.35
C ALA A 154 -11.75 -0.03 -4.07
N LEU A 155 -13.05 -0.19 -3.84
CA LEU A 155 -14.12 0.65 -4.36
C LEU A 155 -14.18 2.01 -3.67
N VAL A 156 -14.08 2.03 -2.35
CA VAL A 156 -14.03 3.27 -1.58
C VAL A 156 -12.82 4.08 -2.00
N HIS A 157 -11.65 3.46 -2.16
CA HIS A 157 -10.46 4.14 -2.67
C HIS A 157 -10.66 4.68 -4.09
N PHE A 158 -11.27 3.90 -4.98
CA PHE A 158 -11.56 4.36 -6.34
C PHE A 158 -12.49 5.56 -6.37
N TRP A 159 -13.63 5.46 -5.71
CA TRP A 159 -14.60 6.56 -5.68
C TRP A 159 -14.03 7.78 -4.99
N PHE A 160 -13.29 7.61 -3.89
CA PHE A 160 -12.58 8.69 -3.24
C PHE A 160 -11.58 9.38 -4.19
N ASN A 161 -10.83 8.62 -4.98
CA ASN A 161 -9.87 9.17 -5.94
C ASN A 161 -10.57 9.88 -7.11
N VAL A 162 -11.67 9.33 -7.63
CA VAL A 162 -12.45 9.94 -8.73
C VAL A 162 -13.15 11.22 -8.28
N PHE A 163 -13.90 11.18 -7.17
CA PHE A 163 -14.55 12.37 -6.62
C PHE A 163 -13.53 13.39 -6.14
N GLY A 164 -12.41 12.95 -5.58
CA GLY A 164 -11.29 13.82 -5.22
C GLY A 164 -10.77 14.61 -6.43
N ILE A 165 -10.59 13.96 -7.59
CA ILE A 165 -10.21 14.67 -8.82
C ILE A 165 -11.28 15.69 -9.20
N PHE A 166 -12.56 15.30 -9.28
CA PHE A 166 -13.64 16.22 -9.68
C PHE A 166 -13.90 17.37 -8.68
N LEU A 167 -13.61 17.17 -7.40
CA LEU A 167 -13.76 18.21 -6.38
C LEU A 167 -12.57 19.17 -6.39
N PHE A 168 -11.35 18.64 -6.41
CA PHE A 168 -10.16 19.42 -6.16
C PHE A 168 -9.48 20.01 -7.42
N TYR A 169 -9.63 19.39 -8.59
CA TYR A 169 -8.97 19.84 -9.82
C TYR A 169 -9.74 20.89 -10.64
N PRO A 170 -11.07 20.79 -10.82
CA PRO A 170 -11.85 21.81 -11.52
C PRO A 170 -11.86 23.16 -10.80
N ILE A 171 -11.88 23.16 -9.47
CA ILE A 171 -11.93 24.39 -8.66
C ILE A 171 -10.51 24.97 -8.53
N PRO A 172 -10.23 26.17 -9.06
CA PRO A 172 -8.87 26.73 -9.10
C PRO A 172 -8.30 27.05 -7.72
N ILE A 173 -9.17 27.31 -6.74
CA ILE A 173 -8.78 27.63 -5.35
C ILE A 173 -8.17 26.40 -4.68
N THR A 174 -8.79 25.22 -4.84
CA THR A 174 -8.31 23.97 -4.25
C THR A 174 -7.15 23.35 -5.03
N ARG A 175 -7.08 23.60 -6.34
CA ARG A 175 -6.04 23.04 -7.21
C ARG A 175 -4.63 23.56 -6.87
N LYS A 176 -4.50 24.87 -6.60
CA LYS A 176 -3.21 25.53 -6.35
C LYS A 176 -2.41 24.92 -5.19
N PRO A 177 -2.96 24.73 -3.97
CA PRO A 177 -2.21 24.15 -2.86
C PRO A 177 -1.81 22.70 -3.14
N ILE A 178 -2.72 21.89 -3.71
CA ILE A 178 -2.47 20.47 -3.98
C ILE A 178 -1.35 20.27 -5.00
N LEU A 179 -1.38 21.02 -6.11
CA LEU A 179 -0.31 20.96 -7.11
C LEU A 179 1.02 21.49 -6.56
N GLY A 180 0.98 22.50 -5.68
CA GLY A 180 2.16 23.00 -4.98
C GLY A 180 2.82 21.92 -4.14
N TRP A 181 2.04 21.25 -3.30
CA TRP A 181 2.54 20.17 -2.43
C TRP A 181 3.03 18.96 -3.23
N ALA A 182 2.31 18.57 -4.29
CA ALA A 182 2.72 17.48 -5.16
C ALA A 182 4.09 17.77 -5.83
N ARG A 183 4.29 19.00 -6.33
CA ARG A 183 5.60 19.41 -6.90
C ARG A 183 6.71 19.44 -5.86
N SER A 184 6.43 19.96 -4.67
CA SER A 184 7.42 19.95 -3.57
C SER A 184 7.82 18.54 -3.17
N LEU A 185 6.84 17.63 -3.01
CA LEU A 185 7.11 16.23 -2.66
C LEU A 185 7.89 15.51 -3.77
N ALA A 186 7.54 15.74 -5.04
CA ALA A 186 8.27 15.20 -6.18
C ALA A 186 9.73 15.70 -6.22
N PHE A 187 9.96 16.99 -5.96
CA PHE A 187 11.31 17.57 -5.86
C PHE A 187 12.13 16.95 -4.72
N PHE A 188 11.51 16.76 -3.54
CA PHE A 188 12.17 16.12 -2.40
C PHE A 188 12.53 14.66 -2.68
N SER A 189 11.60 13.91 -3.27
CA SER A 189 11.81 12.51 -3.66
C SER A 189 12.88 12.36 -4.74
N ALA A 190 12.96 13.30 -5.69
CA ALA A 190 13.95 13.27 -6.76
C ALA A 190 15.36 13.64 -6.25
N SER A 191 15.45 14.58 -5.30
CA SER A 191 16.73 15.03 -4.75
C SER A 191 17.39 13.97 -3.86
N TRP A 192 16.60 13.30 -3.03
CA TRP A 192 17.08 12.20 -2.18
C TRP A 192 15.97 11.14 -2.03
N PRO A 193 16.11 9.93 -2.62
CA PRO A 193 15.07 8.91 -2.60
C PRO A 193 14.58 8.52 -1.20
N PHE A 194 15.45 8.63 -0.19
CA PHE A 194 15.08 8.37 1.20
C PHE A 194 14.09 9.40 1.76
N SER A 195 13.97 10.59 1.17
CA SER A 195 12.95 11.57 1.54
C SER A 195 11.53 11.02 1.35
N ALA A 196 11.31 10.20 0.31
CA ALA A 196 10.03 9.54 0.09
C ALA A 196 9.74 8.45 1.13
N ALA A 197 10.77 7.70 1.53
CA ALA A 197 10.65 6.70 2.60
C ALA A 197 10.35 7.35 3.95
N LEU A 198 11.03 8.46 4.28
CA LEU A 198 10.77 9.26 5.48
C LEU A 198 9.34 9.81 5.47
N PHE A 199 8.88 10.36 4.34
CA PHE A 199 7.51 10.83 4.19
C PHE A 199 6.49 9.72 4.45
N LEU A 200 6.69 8.53 3.87
CA LEU A 200 5.78 7.39 4.05
C LEU A 200 5.77 6.90 5.50
N LEU A 201 6.94 6.75 6.12
CA LEU A 201 7.07 6.36 7.52
C LEU A 201 6.35 7.35 8.44
N VAL A 202 6.56 8.65 8.23
CA VAL A 202 5.95 9.68 9.07
C VAL A 202 4.44 9.73 8.86
N LEU A 203 3.95 9.73 7.62
CA LEU A 203 2.54 9.94 7.31
C LEU A 203 1.67 8.69 7.54
N PHE A 204 2.19 7.49 7.27
CA PHE A 204 1.40 6.24 7.34
C PHE A 204 1.65 5.42 8.60
N ILE A 205 2.77 5.63 9.31
CA ILE A 205 3.09 4.86 10.52
C ILE A 205 3.09 5.77 11.74
N VAL A 206 3.95 6.78 11.76
CA VAL A 206 4.16 7.61 12.97
C VAL A 206 2.93 8.45 13.26
N ALA A 207 2.39 9.19 12.30
CA ALA A 207 1.24 10.06 12.53
C ALA A 207 -0.02 9.27 12.92
N PRO A 208 -0.45 8.21 12.20
CA PRO A 208 -1.57 7.38 12.63
C PRO A 208 -1.30 6.68 13.95
N GLY A 209 -0.07 6.21 14.19
CA GLY A 209 0.31 5.57 15.46
C GLY A 209 0.21 6.51 16.66
N ILE A 210 0.68 7.75 16.52
CA ILE A 210 0.54 8.79 17.56
C ILE A 210 -0.95 9.09 17.79
N LEU A 211 -1.73 9.27 16.72
CA LEU A 211 -3.16 9.56 16.83
C LEU A 211 -3.93 8.43 17.51
N LEU A 212 -3.68 7.17 17.12
CA LEU A 212 -4.31 6.00 17.74
C LEU A 212 -3.91 5.83 19.20
N GLY A 213 -2.62 5.97 19.51
CA GLY A 213 -2.13 5.93 20.89
C GLY A 213 -2.76 7.03 21.74
N LEU A 214 -2.91 8.23 21.17
CA LEU A 214 -3.54 9.35 21.85
C LEU A 214 -5.03 9.13 22.10
N VAL A 215 -5.77 8.66 21.09
CA VAL A 215 -7.18 8.30 21.24
C VAL A 215 -7.36 7.25 22.33
N TYR A 216 -6.56 6.18 22.29
CA TYR A 216 -6.61 5.11 23.31
C TYR A 216 -6.38 5.64 24.73
N MET A 217 -5.39 6.53 24.92
CA MET A 217 -5.12 7.11 26.23
C MET A 217 -6.21 8.10 26.67
N CYS A 218 -6.74 8.92 25.76
CA CYS A 218 -7.80 9.89 26.06
C CYS A 218 -9.17 9.26 26.32
N THR A 219 -9.41 8.03 25.87
CA THR A 219 -10.67 7.28 26.10
C THR A 219 -10.53 6.19 27.17
N ALA A 220 -9.42 6.13 27.91
CA ALA A 220 -9.22 5.12 28.94
C ALA A 220 -10.14 5.36 30.16
N ASP A 221 -10.69 4.28 30.73
CA ASP A 221 -11.58 4.34 31.91
C ASP A 221 -10.87 4.83 33.18
N ALA A 222 -9.54 4.63 33.25
CA ALA A 222 -8.73 5.13 34.36
C ALA A 222 -8.47 6.64 34.19
N THR A 223 -8.95 7.44 35.15
CA THR A 223 -8.77 8.90 35.19
C THR A 223 -7.30 9.32 35.07
N VAL A 224 -6.39 8.58 35.69
CA VAL A 224 -4.94 8.83 35.61
C VAL A 224 -4.44 8.74 34.16
N THR A 225 -4.78 7.66 33.45
CA THR A 225 -4.37 7.44 32.05
C THR A 225 -4.96 8.49 31.12
N GLN A 226 -6.20 8.91 31.37
CA GLN A 226 -6.87 9.96 30.61
C GLN A 226 -6.16 11.32 30.75
N VAL A 227 -5.75 11.69 31.97
CA VAL A 227 -5.00 12.93 32.22
C VAL A 227 -3.64 12.91 31.52
N PHE A 228 -2.92 11.79 31.58
CA PHE A 228 -1.68 11.61 30.82
C PHE A 228 -1.90 11.73 29.30
N GLY A 229 -3.01 11.18 28.79
CA GLY A 229 -3.41 11.33 27.39
C GLY A 229 -3.53 12.79 26.97
N TRP A 230 -4.25 13.61 27.73
CA TRP A 230 -4.40 15.04 27.44
C TRP A 230 -3.08 15.82 27.54
N ILE A 231 -2.21 15.50 28.50
CA ILE A 231 -0.88 16.13 28.60
C ILE A 231 -0.05 15.82 27.34
N ILE A 232 -0.03 14.56 26.90
CA ILE A 232 0.68 14.15 25.69
C ILE A 232 0.05 14.81 24.46
N ALA A 233 -1.28 14.95 24.40
CA ALA A 233 -1.96 15.64 23.31
C ALA A 233 -1.47 17.07 23.15
N VAL A 234 -1.44 17.82 24.26
CA VAL A 234 -0.97 19.21 24.28
C VAL A 234 0.50 19.29 23.90
N LEU A 235 1.34 18.38 24.41
CA LEU A 235 2.75 18.33 24.04
C LEU A 235 2.96 18.10 22.55
N VAL A 236 2.23 17.14 21.95
CA VAL A 236 2.30 16.85 20.51
C VAL A 236 1.85 18.06 19.70
N LEU A 237 0.80 18.76 20.12
CA LEU A 237 0.34 19.98 19.46
C LEU A 237 1.36 21.11 19.56
N LEU A 238 1.98 21.32 20.74
CA LEU A 238 3.01 22.33 20.94
C LEU A 238 4.27 22.05 20.13
N VAL A 239 4.72 20.79 20.10
CA VAL A 239 5.86 20.37 19.27
C VAL A 239 5.52 20.54 17.80
N GLY A 240 4.33 20.11 17.36
CA GLY A 240 3.87 20.28 15.98
C GLY A 240 3.81 21.76 15.56
N ALA A 241 3.24 22.63 16.39
CA ALA A 241 3.19 24.06 16.16
C ALA A 241 4.59 24.69 16.17
N GLY A 242 5.47 24.27 17.08
CA GLY A 242 6.86 24.71 17.14
C GLY A 242 7.66 24.33 15.89
N VAL A 243 7.50 23.09 15.41
CA VAL A 243 8.10 22.63 14.15
C VAL A 243 7.54 23.39 12.96
N ALA A 244 6.21 23.60 12.89
CA ALA A 244 5.58 24.36 11.82
C ALA A 244 6.03 25.83 11.80
N PHE A 245 6.16 26.45 12.98
CA PHE A 245 6.68 27.81 13.13
C PHE A 245 8.16 27.89 12.74
N TRP A 246 8.98 26.94 13.19
CA TRP A 246 10.39 26.86 12.80
C TRP A 246 10.55 26.72 11.29
N TYR A 247 9.76 25.82 10.69
CA TYR A 247 9.77 25.58 9.25
C TYR A 247 9.32 26.81 8.46
N SER A 248 8.26 27.50 8.91
CA SER A 248 7.64 28.60 8.16
C SER A 248 8.29 29.96 8.39
N LYS A 249 8.76 30.25 9.61
CA LYS A 249 9.21 31.60 10.03
C LYS A 249 10.66 31.68 10.50
N LYS A 250 11.29 30.58 10.91
CA LYS A 250 12.64 30.58 11.50
C LYS A 250 13.71 29.97 10.58
N GLY A 251 13.47 29.98 9.27
CA GLY A 251 14.42 29.49 8.26
C GLY A 251 14.55 27.98 8.15
N GLY A 252 13.73 27.17 8.86
CA GLY A 252 13.80 25.71 8.78
C GLY A 252 13.58 25.17 7.38
N ARG A 253 12.76 25.86 6.58
CA ARG A 253 12.62 25.58 5.14
C ARG A 253 13.96 25.66 4.42
N GLU A 254 14.72 26.74 4.60
CA GLU A 254 16.01 26.94 3.92
C GLU A 254 17.03 25.87 4.30
N VAL A 255 17.09 25.51 5.59
CA VAL A 255 17.94 24.40 6.08
C VAL A 255 17.59 23.09 5.40
N TRP A 256 16.29 22.79 5.26
CA TRP A 256 15.83 21.58 4.58
C TRP A 256 16.19 21.56 3.10
N TYR A 257 15.98 22.68 2.38
CA TYR A 257 16.37 22.77 0.97
C TYR A 257 17.88 22.68 0.78
N ALA A 258 18.68 23.34 1.62
CA ALA A 258 20.14 23.26 1.59
C ALA A 258 20.64 21.84 1.83
N PHE A 259 20.02 21.10 2.75
CA PHE A 259 20.33 19.68 2.97
C PHE A 259 20.04 18.82 1.74
N LEU A 260 18.88 19.00 1.12
CA LEU A 260 18.50 18.24 -0.08
C LEU A 260 19.40 18.56 -1.27
N GLU A 261 19.77 19.82 -1.45
CA GLU A 261 20.69 20.24 -2.50
C GLU A 261 22.09 19.62 -2.30
N ARG A 262 22.60 19.61 -1.06
CA ARG A 262 23.84 18.90 -0.73
C ARG A 262 23.78 17.42 -1.10
N LYS A 263 22.68 16.73 -0.75
CA LYS A 263 22.50 15.30 -1.08
C LYS A 263 22.40 15.04 -2.58
N ARG A 264 21.75 15.94 -3.33
CA ARG A 264 21.69 15.86 -4.80
C ARG A 264 23.09 15.99 -5.38
N ASN A 265 23.85 17.01 -4.97
CA ASN A 265 25.20 17.28 -5.47
C ASN A 265 26.16 16.11 -5.14
N ASP A 266 26.06 15.53 -3.94
CA ASP A 266 26.83 14.33 -3.55
C ASP A 266 26.53 13.14 -4.47
N ARG A 267 25.26 12.97 -4.90
CA ARG A 267 24.85 11.90 -5.80
C ARG A 267 25.36 12.11 -7.23
N GLU A 268 25.26 13.34 -7.74
CA GLU A 268 25.78 13.70 -9.06
C GLU A 268 27.31 13.55 -9.12
N ALA A 269 28.02 13.95 -8.05
CA ALA A 269 29.47 13.73 -7.95
C ALA A 269 29.85 12.24 -7.98
N ARG A 270 29.06 11.36 -7.35
CA ARG A 270 29.28 9.90 -7.40
C ARG A 270 29.05 9.31 -8.79
N ILE A 271 28.04 9.81 -9.51
CA ILE A 271 27.74 9.35 -10.89
C ILE A 271 28.87 9.77 -11.82
N ASN A 272 29.22 11.07 -11.82
CA ASN A 272 30.28 11.61 -12.70
C ASN A 272 31.67 11.05 -12.34
N GLY A 273 31.93 10.77 -11.06
CA GLY A 273 33.16 10.12 -10.62
C GLY A 273 33.23 8.63 -11.00
N GLY A 274 32.09 7.95 -11.11
CA GLY A 274 31.99 6.58 -11.61
C GLY A 274 32.25 6.48 -13.11
N GLU A 275 31.67 7.39 -13.91
CA GLU A 275 31.92 7.47 -15.36
C GLU A 275 33.38 7.74 -15.68
N LYS A 276 34.03 8.70 -14.98
CA LYS A 276 35.47 8.97 -15.19
C LYS A 276 36.36 7.77 -14.89
N LYS A 277 36.02 6.93 -13.91
CA LYS A 277 36.77 5.68 -13.63
C LYS A 277 36.53 4.59 -14.67
N SER A 278 35.34 4.55 -15.28
CA SER A 278 35.03 3.59 -16.34
C SER A 278 35.78 3.92 -17.63
N VAL A 279 35.84 5.20 -18.02
CA VAL A 279 36.57 5.66 -19.22
C VAL A 279 38.08 5.41 -19.11
N VAL A 280 38.68 5.71 -17.94
CA VAL A 280 40.11 5.47 -17.71
C VAL A 280 40.45 3.97 -17.60
N GLY A 281 39.48 3.12 -17.26
CA GLY A 281 39.65 1.66 -17.20
C GLY A 281 39.57 0.96 -18.56
N GLU A 282 38.90 1.55 -19.55
CA GLU A 282 38.85 1.04 -20.93
C GLU A 282 40.10 1.44 -21.74
N ASP A 283 40.75 2.57 -21.42
CA ASP A 283 42.00 3.00 -22.08
C ASP A 283 43.28 2.26 -21.58
N GLN A 284 43.11 1.20 -20.77
CA GLN A 284 44.21 0.41 -20.18
C GLN A 284 44.12 -1.10 -20.52
N VAL A 285 43.30 -1.49 -21.50
CA VAL A 285 43.21 -2.88 -22.02
C VAL A 285 43.56 -2.92 -23.50
#